data_AF-A0ABD3FGK8-F1
#
_entry.id   AF-A0ABD3FGK8-F1
#
_cell.length_a   1.000
_cell.length_b   1.000
_cell.length_c   1.000
_cell.angle_alpha   90.00
_cell.angle_beta   90.00
_cell.angle_gamma   90.00
#
_symmetry.space_group_name_H-M   'P 1'
#
loop_
_entity.id
_entity.type
_entity.pdbx_description
1 polymer ?
#
loop_
_entity_poly.entity_id
_entity_poly.type
_entity_poly.pdbx_seq_one_letter_code
_entity_poly.pdbx_strand_id
1 'polypeptide(L)'
;MQEVQRLRRDMQRELQNVQSLLRRVVMQPAIRPEASATLPVTRRVARLSKRPKDLFQLWHEYQVGCGDLKAAKDFTPIERGANKFAYSRRKVFWDVVANLVRSGFTSDAAIDKVYSVYGRQIAVLNILKALRADRMRGGHPSLRV
;
A
#
# COMPACT_ATOMS: atom_id res chain seq x y z
N MET A 1 -41.72 9.20 -63.27
CA MET A 1 -41.36 10.48 -62.61
C MET A 1 -41.77 10.58 -61.13
N GLN A 2 -42.76 9.81 -60.64
CA GLN A 2 -43.24 9.93 -59.24
C GLN A 2 -42.33 9.24 -58.20
N GLU A 3 -41.60 8.19 -58.57
CA GLU A 3 -40.69 7.47 -57.66
C GLU A 3 -39.48 8.30 -57.22
N VAL A 4 -38.89 9.09 -58.14
CA VAL A 4 -37.75 9.99 -57.83
C VAL A 4 -38.16 11.04 -56.79
N GLN A 5 -39.40 11.52 -56.84
CA GLN A 5 -39.92 12.45 -55.84
C GLN A 5 -40.22 11.80 -54.48
N ARG A 6 -40.52 10.49 -54.46
CA ARG A 6 -40.70 9.73 -53.22
C ARG A 6 -39.34 9.49 -52.55
N LEU A 7 -38.35 9.05 -53.33
CA LEU A 7 -36.98 8.84 -52.86
C LEU A 7 -36.36 10.10 -52.27
N ARG A 8 -36.60 11.27 -52.91
CA ARG A 8 -36.08 12.56 -52.43
C ARG A 8 -36.68 12.96 -51.08
N ARG A 9 -37.97 12.67 -50.85
CA ARG A 9 -38.66 12.92 -49.58
C ARG A 9 -38.17 12.00 -48.48
N ASP A 10 -37.96 10.72 -48.79
CA ASP A 10 -37.45 9.75 -47.82
C ASP A 10 -35.98 10.05 -47.45
N MET A 11 -35.15 10.43 -48.42
CA MET A 11 -33.77 10.87 -48.18
C MET A 11 -33.69 12.16 -47.35
N GLN A 12 -34.62 13.09 -47.52
CA GLN A 12 -34.69 14.29 -46.67
C GLN A 12 -35.09 13.96 -45.23
N ARG A 13 -35.97 12.97 -45.01
CA ARG A 13 -36.34 12.51 -43.67
C ARG A 13 -35.18 11.82 -42.96
N GLU A 14 -34.44 10.97 -43.68
CA GLU A 14 -33.22 10.33 -43.17
C GLU A 14 -32.18 11.38 -42.76
N LEU A 15 -31.95 12.40 -43.59
CA LEU A 15 -31.03 13.49 -43.25
C LEU A 15 -31.48 14.26 -41.99
N GLN A 16 -32.79 14.49 -41.81
CA GLN A 16 -33.33 15.12 -40.61
C GLN A 16 -33.15 14.23 -39.37
N ASN A 17 -33.31 12.91 -39.50
CA ASN A 17 -33.04 11.95 -38.43
C ASN A 17 -31.55 11.92 -38.05
N VAL A 18 -30.65 11.93 -39.02
CA VAL A 18 -29.19 11.99 -38.78
C VAL A 18 -28.80 13.32 -38.12
N GLN A 19 -29.39 14.44 -38.53
CA GLN A 19 -29.16 15.74 -37.88
C GLN A 19 -29.66 15.77 -36.43
N SER A 20 -30.78 15.12 -36.11
CA SER A 20 -31.29 15.05 -34.73
C SER A 20 -30.41 14.19 -33.82
N LEU A 21 -29.86 13.09 -34.35
CA LEU A 21 -28.89 12.24 -33.66
C LEU A 21 -27.57 12.99 -33.41
N LEU A 22 -27.07 13.75 -34.39
CA LEU A 22 -25.84 14.54 -34.25
C LEU A 22 -25.97 15.61 -33.14
N ARG A 23 -27.12 16.27 -33.03
CA ARG A 23 -27.38 17.27 -31.97
C ARG A 23 -27.38 16.69 -30.56
N ARG A 24 -27.63 15.38 -30.39
CA ARG A 24 -27.52 14.69 -29.08
C ARG A 24 -26.08 14.30 -28.73
N VAL A 25 -25.17 14.28 -29.70
CA VAL A 25 -23.74 13.96 -29.50
C VAL A 25 -22.91 15.22 -29.20
N VAL A 26 -23.38 16.40 -29.61
CA VAL A 26 -22.67 17.70 -29.45
C VAL A 26 -23.11 18.46 -28.18
N MET A 27 -23.31 17.75 -27.07
CA MET A 27 -23.27 18.35 -25.74
C MET A 27 -22.43 17.50 -24.80
N GLN A 28 -21.12 17.46 -25.10
CA GLN A 28 -20.11 17.16 -24.08
C GLN A 28 -19.49 18.49 -23.64
N PRO A 29 -19.53 18.84 -22.36
CA PRO A 29 -18.70 19.93 -21.87
C PRO A 29 -17.25 19.47 -21.93
N ALA A 30 -16.47 20.10 -22.81
CA ALA A 30 -15.02 20.04 -22.77
C ALA A 30 -14.53 20.73 -21.49
N ILE A 31 -13.40 20.23 -20.98
CA ILE A 31 -12.69 20.62 -19.75
C ILE A 31 -13.13 19.84 -18.51
N ARG A 32 -12.53 18.65 -18.34
CA ARG A 32 -12.20 18.14 -17.02
C ARG A 32 -10.69 17.94 -16.99
N PRO A 33 -9.93 18.59 -16.07
CA PRO A 33 -8.51 18.31 -15.94
C PRO A 33 -8.33 16.81 -15.69
N GLU A 34 -7.21 16.25 -16.12
CA GLU A 34 -6.79 14.90 -15.80
C GLU A 34 -6.71 14.71 -14.28
N ALA A 35 -7.87 14.44 -13.68
CA ALA A 35 -7.94 13.75 -12.42
C ALA A 35 -7.58 12.31 -12.78
N SER A 36 -6.28 12.00 -12.63
CA SER A 36 -5.81 10.66 -12.28
C SER A 36 -6.93 9.92 -11.60
N ALA A 37 -7.31 8.76 -12.13
CA ALA A 37 -8.31 7.91 -11.52
C ALA A 37 -7.92 7.64 -10.07
N THR A 38 -8.37 8.50 -9.16
CA THR A 38 -8.33 8.28 -7.72
C THR A 38 -9.39 7.23 -7.53
N LEU A 39 -8.97 5.97 -7.70
CA LEU A 39 -9.60 4.85 -7.01
C LEU A 39 -9.92 5.36 -5.60
N PRO A 40 -11.13 5.16 -5.07
CA PRO A 40 -11.41 5.56 -3.71
C PRO A 40 -10.29 4.98 -2.86
N VAL A 41 -9.45 5.86 -2.30
CA VAL A 41 -8.41 5.45 -1.36
C VAL A 41 -9.21 4.96 -0.16
N THR A 42 -9.64 3.69 -0.22
CA THR A 42 -10.23 3.00 0.90
C THR A 42 -9.22 3.17 2.01
N ARG A 43 -9.60 3.99 2.99
CA ARG A 43 -8.74 4.40 4.08
C ARG A 43 -8.33 3.14 4.82
N ARG A 44 -7.17 2.60 4.44
CA ARG A 44 -6.70 1.32 4.95
C ARG A 44 -6.58 1.43 6.45
N VAL A 45 -7.19 0.50 7.15
CA VAL A 45 -7.22 0.53 8.61
C VAL A 45 -5.80 0.27 9.11
N ALA A 46 -5.29 1.18 9.93
CA ALA A 46 -3.95 1.07 10.52
C ALA A 46 -4.00 0.16 11.77
N ARG A 47 -3.93 -1.14 11.53
CA ARG A 47 -3.89 -2.17 12.58
C ARG A 47 -2.70 -3.08 12.40
N LEU A 48 -2.12 -3.46 13.53
CA LEU A 48 -1.07 -4.46 13.58
C LEU A 48 -1.66 -5.84 13.90
N SER A 49 -1.03 -6.89 13.38
CA SER A 49 -1.37 -8.29 13.67
C SER A 49 -1.35 -8.56 15.17
N LYS A 50 -2.28 -9.38 15.67
CA LYS A 50 -2.33 -9.72 17.11
C LYS A 50 -1.16 -10.61 17.53
N ARG A 51 -0.77 -11.57 16.68
CA ARG A 51 0.26 -12.59 16.95
C ARG A 51 1.09 -12.86 15.67
N PRO A 52 2.17 -12.12 15.43
CA PRO A 52 3.09 -12.44 14.34
C PRO A 52 3.72 -13.82 14.62
N LYS A 53 3.75 -14.69 13.61
CA LYS A 53 4.30 -16.06 13.71
C LYS A 53 5.82 -16.04 13.74
N ASP A 54 6.43 -15.20 12.91
CA ASP A 54 7.89 -15.09 12.72
C ASP A 54 8.32 -13.63 12.43
N LEU A 55 9.63 -13.42 12.29
CA LEU A 55 10.21 -12.11 11.97
C LEU A 55 9.93 -11.68 10.52
N PHE A 56 9.68 -12.61 9.60
CA PHE A 56 9.35 -12.31 8.21
C PHE A 56 7.98 -11.65 8.10
N GLN A 57 6.97 -12.21 8.77
CA GLN A 57 5.65 -11.61 8.88
C GLN A 57 5.72 -10.24 9.56
N LEU A 58 6.62 -10.09 10.55
CA LEU A 58 6.81 -8.82 11.24
C LEU A 58 7.40 -7.73 10.33
N TRP A 59 8.33 -8.10 9.45
CA TRP A 59 8.88 -7.20 8.43
C TRP A 59 7.86 -6.90 7.33
N HIS A 60 7.13 -7.91 6.86
CA HIS A 60 6.08 -7.75 5.86
C HIS A 60 4.99 -6.77 6.33
N GLU A 61 4.57 -6.86 7.59
CA GLU A 61 3.64 -5.91 8.22
C GLU A 61 4.15 -4.47 8.16
N TYR A 62 5.47 -4.26 8.28
CA TYR A 62 6.08 -2.94 8.19
C TYR A 62 6.17 -2.42 6.77
N GLN A 63 6.58 -3.27 5.83
CA GLN A 63 6.84 -2.87 4.45
C GLN A 63 5.56 -2.71 3.61
N VAL A 64 4.61 -3.64 3.78
CA VAL A 64 3.40 -3.80 2.94
C VAL A 64 2.12 -3.63 3.76
N GLY A 65 2.12 -4.10 5.01
CA GLY A 65 0.91 -4.24 5.82
C GLY A 65 0.44 -5.69 5.86
N CYS A 66 -0.78 -5.93 6.33
CA CYS A 66 -1.35 -7.27 6.41
C CYS A 66 -2.70 -7.28 5.68
N GLY A 67 -2.74 -7.85 4.46
CA GLY A 67 -3.92 -7.79 3.60
C GLY A 67 -4.30 -6.35 3.24
N ASP A 68 -5.55 -5.96 3.52
CA ASP A 68 -6.06 -4.60 3.27
C ASP A 68 -5.66 -3.58 4.33
N LEU A 69 -4.85 -3.97 5.32
CA LEU A 69 -4.36 -3.08 6.35
C LEU A 69 -3.22 -2.21 5.82
N LYS A 70 -3.10 -1.02 6.42
CA LYS A 70 -2.04 -0.07 6.10
C LYS A 70 -0.68 -0.64 6.51
N ALA A 71 0.38 -0.34 5.75
CA ALA A 71 1.74 -0.70 6.14
C ALA A 71 2.17 0.06 7.40
N ALA A 72 2.89 -0.60 8.31
CA ALA A 72 3.25 0.05 9.58
C ALA A 72 4.19 1.25 9.39
N LYS A 73 5.01 1.27 8.34
CA LYS A 73 5.86 2.42 7.98
C LYS A 73 5.07 3.69 7.66
N ASP A 74 3.82 3.54 7.18
CA ASP A 74 2.97 4.64 6.74
C ASP A 74 2.02 5.14 7.86
N PHE A 75 2.12 4.60 9.08
CA PHE A 75 1.22 4.97 10.17
C PHE A 75 1.40 6.43 10.59
N THR A 76 0.29 7.17 10.64
CA THR A 76 0.26 8.52 11.19
C THR A 76 0.53 8.49 12.70
N PRO A 77 0.94 9.61 13.33
CA PRO A 77 1.15 9.65 14.78
C PRO A 77 -0.08 9.20 15.59
N ILE A 78 -1.29 9.52 15.13
CA ILE A 78 -2.56 9.13 15.75
C ILE A 78 -2.73 7.59 15.68
N GLU A 79 -2.50 7.01 14.50
CA GLU A 79 -2.58 5.55 14.28
C GLU A 79 -1.52 4.79 15.09
N ARG A 80 -0.32 5.35 15.21
CA ARG A 80 0.75 4.84 16.09
C ARG A 80 0.33 4.90 17.56
N GLY A 81 -0.33 5.98 17.98
CA GLY A 81 -0.91 6.12 19.32
C GLY A 81 -1.95 5.04 19.63
N ALA A 82 -2.86 4.78 18.70
CA ALA A 82 -3.86 3.70 18.84
C ALA A 82 -3.22 2.31 18.96
N ASN A 83 -2.05 2.09 18.35
CA ASN A 83 -1.30 0.84 18.40
C ASN A 83 -0.05 0.91 19.32
N LYS A 84 0.00 1.85 20.29
CA LYS A 84 1.23 2.23 21.03
C LYS A 84 2.06 1.05 21.52
N PHE A 85 1.45 0.10 22.22
CA PHE A 85 2.17 -1.02 22.84
C PHE A 85 2.74 -2.01 21.82
N ALA A 86 2.00 -2.31 20.76
CA ALA A 86 2.47 -3.20 19.70
C ALA A 86 3.53 -2.48 18.85
N TYR A 87 3.24 -1.25 18.43
CA TYR A 87 4.14 -0.44 17.63
C TYR A 87 5.49 -0.23 18.33
N SER A 88 5.49 0.23 19.59
CA SER A 88 6.72 0.47 20.36
C SER A 88 7.57 -0.80 20.56
N ARG A 89 6.94 -1.96 20.72
CA ARG A 89 7.65 -3.25 20.84
C ARG A 89 8.29 -3.70 19.54
N ARG A 90 7.62 -3.46 18.41
CA ARG A 90 8.07 -3.91 17.08
C ARG A 90 9.04 -2.92 16.43
N LYS A 91 8.96 -1.63 16.77
CA LYS A 91 9.81 -0.57 16.23
C LYS A 91 11.30 -0.87 16.34
N VAL A 92 11.75 -1.48 17.43
CA VAL A 92 13.18 -1.83 17.58
C VAL A 92 13.67 -2.77 16.48
N PHE A 93 12.86 -3.78 16.13
CA PHE A 93 13.18 -4.71 15.06
C PHE A 93 13.09 -4.03 13.69
N TRP A 94 12.03 -3.25 13.43
CA TRP A 94 11.88 -2.53 12.17
C TRP A 94 13.03 -1.55 11.92
N ASP A 95 13.47 -0.82 12.95
CA ASP A 95 14.61 0.10 12.86
C ASP A 95 15.90 -0.66 12.49
N VAL A 96 16.15 -1.83 13.10
CA VAL A 96 17.34 -2.65 12.81
C VAL A 96 17.33 -3.17 11.38
N VAL A 97 16.23 -3.79 10.95
CA VAL A 97 16.12 -4.33 9.58
C VAL A 97 16.17 -3.21 8.55
N ALA A 98 15.49 -2.07 8.79
CA ALA A 98 15.55 -0.92 7.89
C ALA A 98 16.97 -0.34 7.77
N ASN A 99 17.76 -0.34 8.84
CA ASN A 99 19.15 0.11 8.80
C ASN A 99 20.04 -0.86 8.01
N LEU A 100 19.88 -2.17 8.22
CA LEU A 100 20.60 -3.19 7.44
C LEU A 100 20.23 -3.15 5.94
N VAL A 101 18.94 -2.92 5.63
CA VAL A 101 18.51 -2.75 4.24
C VAL A 101 19.12 -1.49 3.62
N ARG A 102 19.18 -0.39 4.38
CA ARG A 102 19.82 0.86 3.93
C ARG A 102 21.32 0.69 3.69
N SER A 103 21.99 -0.19 4.43
CA SER A 103 23.40 -0.52 4.23
C SER A 103 23.65 -1.54 3.12
N GLY A 104 22.61 -1.95 2.37
CA GLY A 104 22.75 -2.81 1.18
C GLY A 104 22.42 -4.29 1.40
N PHE A 105 21.95 -4.71 2.58
CA PHE A 105 21.46 -6.08 2.76
C PHE A 105 20.05 -6.25 2.17
N THR A 106 19.73 -7.46 1.71
CA THR A 106 18.32 -7.80 1.43
C THR A 106 17.55 -7.94 2.75
N SER A 107 16.23 -7.76 2.71
CA SER A 107 15.37 -7.92 3.89
C SER A 107 15.53 -9.31 4.52
N ASP A 108 15.57 -10.35 3.70
CA ASP A 108 15.71 -11.73 4.17
C ASP A 108 17.07 -11.94 4.84
N ALA A 109 18.17 -11.47 4.23
CA ALA A 109 19.50 -11.56 4.82
C ALA A 109 19.60 -10.78 6.15
N ALA A 110 18.95 -9.61 6.24
CA ALA A 110 18.89 -8.84 7.48
C ALA A 110 18.12 -9.59 8.59
N ILE A 111 17.01 -10.26 8.24
CA ILE A 111 16.22 -11.07 9.18
C ILE A 111 17.00 -12.32 9.61
N ASP A 112 17.67 -13.00 8.68
CA ASP A 112 18.52 -14.15 8.99
C ASP A 112 19.67 -13.76 9.92
N LYS A 113 20.24 -12.55 9.74
CA LYS A 113 21.27 -12.02 10.66
C LYS A 113 20.73 -11.82 12.07
N VAL A 114 19.51 -11.32 12.22
CA VAL A 114 18.83 -11.21 13.54
C VAL A 114 18.61 -12.59 14.14
N TYR A 115 18.17 -13.57 13.34
CA TYR A 115 18.02 -14.95 13.82
C TYR A 115 19.35 -15.61 14.16
N SER A 116 20.44 -15.29 13.47
CA SER A 116 21.78 -15.79 13.78
C SER A 116 22.29 -15.28 15.13
N VAL A 117 21.91 -14.06 15.51
CA VAL A 117 22.35 -13.45 16.78
C VAL A 117 21.58 -13.99 17.98
N TYR A 118 20.25 -14.06 17.89
CA TYR A 118 19.41 -14.46 19.02
C TYR A 118 19.03 -15.94 19.02
N GLY A 119 19.14 -16.62 17.88
CA GLY A 119 18.73 -18.01 17.71
C GLY A 119 17.32 -18.16 17.14
N ARG A 120 17.18 -19.01 16.11
CA ARG A 120 15.92 -19.29 15.42
C ARG A 120 14.88 -20.03 16.27
N GLN A 121 15.34 -20.71 17.32
CA GLN A 121 14.48 -21.47 18.24
C GLN A 121 13.76 -20.57 19.26
N ILE A 122 14.19 -19.31 19.40
CA ILE A 122 13.62 -18.38 20.37
C ILE A 122 12.33 -17.76 19.81
N ALA A 123 11.29 -17.70 20.66
CA ALA A 123 10.04 -17.04 20.32
C ALA A 123 10.26 -15.56 19.95
N VAL A 124 9.54 -15.07 18.91
CA VAL A 124 9.62 -13.69 18.40
C VAL A 124 9.54 -12.64 19.51
N LEU A 125 8.64 -12.83 20.48
CA LEU A 125 8.50 -11.90 21.60
C LEU A 125 9.78 -11.78 22.44
N ASN A 126 10.49 -12.89 22.65
CA ASN A 126 11.73 -12.90 23.42
C ASN A 126 12.88 -12.27 22.63
N ILE A 127 12.93 -12.50 21.31
CA ILE A 127 13.87 -11.80 20.41
C ILE A 127 13.63 -10.28 20.48
N LEU A 128 12.38 -9.82 20.42
CA LEU A 128 12.05 -8.40 20.53
C LEU A 128 12.44 -7.79 21.89
N LYS A 129 12.29 -8.56 22.99
CA LYS A 129 12.74 -8.15 24.33
C LYS A 129 14.27 -8.02 24.37
N ALA A 130 14.99 -8.99 23.82
CA ALA A 130 16.45 -8.98 23.77
C ALA A 130 16.97 -7.81 22.91
N LEU A 131 16.42 -7.60 21.72
CA LEU A 131 16.70 -6.44 20.86
C LEU A 131 16.51 -5.10 21.58
N ARG A 132 15.45 -4.98 22.37
CA ARG A 132 15.20 -3.77 23.16
C ARG A 132 16.25 -3.59 24.25
N ALA A 133 16.62 -4.65 24.96
CA ALA A 133 17.67 -4.59 25.97
C ALA A 133 19.02 -4.20 25.36
N ASP A 134 19.36 -4.77 24.20
CA ASP A 134 20.59 -4.45 23.49
C ASP A 134 20.59 -3.01 22.99
N ARG A 135 19.46 -2.50 22.47
CA ARG A 135 19.33 -1.09 22.08
C ARG A 135 19.62 -0.14 23.24
N MET A 136 19.22 -0.47 24.46
CA MET A 136 19.53 0.34 25.66
C MET A 136 21.01 0.31 26.02
N ARG A 137 21.74 -0.74 25.60
CA ARG A 137 23.19 -0.92 25.81
C ARG A 137 24.04 -0.44 24.62
N GLY A 138 23.44 0.30 23.67
CA GLY A 138 24.13 0.80 22.47
C GLY A 138 23.97 -0.07 21.21
N GLY A 139 23.15 -1.12 21.27
CA GLY A 139 22.85 -2.04 20.16
C GLY A 139 23.77 -3.26 20.13
N HIS A 140 23.28 -4.37 19.56
CA HIS A 140 24.06 -5.60 19.46
C HIS A 140 25.22 -5.44 18.44
N PRO A 141 26.49 -5.76 18.79
CA PRO A 141 27.64 -5.52 17.93
C PRO A 141 27.49 -6.06 16.50
N SER A 142 27.00 -7.29 16.35
CA SER A 142 26.82 -7.94 15.04
C SER A 142 25.70 -7.36 14.17
N LEU A 143 24.82 -6.52 14.74
CA LEU A 143 23.69 -5.89 14.04
C LEU A 143 23.94 -4.40 13.76
N ARG A 144 25.10 -3.87 14.12
CA ARG A 144 25.53 -2.52 13.76
C ARG A 144 26.04 -2.53 12.32
N VAL A 145 25.76 -1.45 11.61
CA VAL A 145 26.21 -1.13 10.25
C VAL A 145 26.57 0.34 10.19
#